data_AF-A0A101NPJ3-F1
#
_entry.id   AF-A0A101NPJ3-F1
#
_cell.length_a   1.000
_cell.length_b   1.000
_cell.length_c   1.000
_cell.angle_alpha   90.00
_cell.angle_beta   90.00
_cell.angle_gamma   90.00
#
_symmetry.space_group_name_H-M   'P 1'
#
loop_
_entity.id
_entity.type
_entity.pdbx_description
1 polymer ?
#
loop_
_entity_poly.entity_id
_entity_poly.type
_entity_poly.pdbx_seq_one_letter_code
_entity_poly.pdbx_strand_id
1 'polypeptide(L)'
;MSVQSRKTLLTAAALTAGLTLAAVTPALAGTGASHATRAAAVSSTQGDPRNVTQRVADFYGAYIDSVWANEDPAAAANAKALRGFYLSAAAQKKVTAYEKKNHADGILFAQNVPVKWKVTYTGSGMGHATSRVTLTWSDGAGAEVSKIDVQSDLKTLKITDLKPAG
;
A
#
# COMPACT_ATOMS: atom_id res chain seq x y z
N MET A 1 36.70 35.16 -35.21
CA MET A 1 35.77 36.24 -35.60
C MET A 1 34.49 36.01 -34.82
N SER A 2 34.08 36.81 -33.82
CA SER A 2 33.59 38.21 -33.88
C SER A 2 32.26 38.30 -34.67
N VAL A 3 31.16 38.93 -34.22
CA VAL A 3 31.04 40.28 -33.61
C VAL A 3 29.72 40.45 -32.79
N GLN A 4 29.81 41.10 -31.61
CA GLN A 4 28.81 41.90 -30.83
C GLN A 4 27.39 41.42 -30.46
N SER A 5 27.02 41.70 -29.20
CA SER A 5 25.64 41.82 -28.69
C SER A 5 24.98 43.16 -29.05
N ARG A 6 23.66 43.14 -29.32
CA ARG A 6 22.71 44.27 -29.41
C ARG A 6 21.30 43.77 -29.00
N LYS A 7 20.31 44.57 -28.60
CA LYS A 7 20.18 46.03 -28.55
C LYS A 7 19.91 46.56 -27.11
N THR A 8 18.95 47.48 -26.89
CA THR A 8 19.08 48.52 -25.85
C THR A 8 17.73 49.20 -25.47
N LEU A 9 17.48 49.40 -24.15
CA LEU A 9 16.53 50.34 -23.47
C LEU A 9 15.00 50.19 -23.63
N LEU A 10 14.29 50.47 -22.52
CA LEU A 10 13.13 51.36 -22.43
C LEU A 10 12.83 51.67 -20.94
N THR A 11 13.11 52.90 -20.48
CA THR A 11 12.75 53.35 -19.11
C THR A 11 12.58 54.86 -19.05
N ALA A 12 11.39 55.32 -18.65
CA ALA A 12 11.04 56.71 -18.34
C ALA A 12 9.74 56.69 -17.49
N ALA A 13 9.46 57.61 -16.57
CA ALA A 13 10.16 58.85 -16.20
C ALA A 13 10.04 59.17 -14.69
N ALA A 14 10.81 60.19 -14.26
CA ALA A 14 10.52 61.22 -13.24
C ALA A 14 9.59 60.87 -12.04
N LEU A 15 10.08 60.82 -10.79
CA LEU A 15 10.54 61.93 -9.93
C LEU A 15 9.41 62.74 -9.23
N THR A 16 9.26 62.49 -7.92
CA THR A 16 8.84 63.45 -6.88
C THR A 16 9.59 63.13 -5.58
N ALA A 17 9.82 64.12 -4.71
CA ALA A 17 10.76 64.00 -3.58
C ALA A 17 10.28 64.72 -2.31
N GLY A 18 10.80 64.29 -1.15
CA GLY A 18 10.44 64.76 0.20
C GLY A 18 9.66 63.68 0.99
N LEU A 19 9.84 63.48 2.30
CA LEU A 19 10.38 64.40 3.30
C LEU A 19 10.96 63.67 4.55
N THR A 20 11.95 64.31 5.21
CA THR A 20 12.34 64.16 6.64
C THR A 20 12.91 62.84 7.22
N LEU A 21 13.60 62.97 8.35
CA LEU A 21 14.62 62.06 8.91
C LEU A 21 14.34 61.70 10.39
N ALA A 22 14.30 60.42 10.73
CA ALA A 22 14.53 59.84 12.07
C ALA A 22 14.75 58.32 11.92
N ALA A 23 15.88 57.66 12.26
CA ALA A 23 16.69 57.64 13.49
C ALA A 23 16.15 56.72 14.60
N VAL A 24 16.57 55.43 14.59
CA VAL A 24 17.11 54.65 15.73
C VAL A 24 17.71 53.31 15.26
N THR A 25 18.63 52.75 16.06
CA THR A 25 19.23 51.40 15.97
C THR A 25 19.11 50.71 17.34
N PRO A 26 19.63 49.49 17.56
CA PRO A 26 19.48 48.23 16.82
C PRO A 26 18.88 47.10 17.71
N ALA A 27 18.47 45.97 17.13
CA ALA A 27 18.21 44.74 17.91
C ALA A 27 18.40 43.45 17.09
N LEU A 28 18.91 42.40 17.73
CA LEU A 28 18.89 41.03 17.20
C LEU A 28 17.67 40.28 17.77
N ALA A 29 17.03 39.44 16.96
CA ALA A 29 16.57 38.11 17.37
C ALA A 29 15.96 37.35 16.18
N GLY A 30 16.14 36.03 16.15
CA GLY A 30 15.30 35.12 15.37
C GLY A 30 15.60 35.04 13.88
N THR A 31 16.46 34.09 13.51
CA THR A 31 16.12 33.19 12.39
C THR A 31 14.84 32.44 12.76
N GLY A 32 13.70 33.12 12.61
CA GLY A 32 12.38 32.54 12.69
C GLY A 32 12.18 31.59 11.50
N ALA A 33 12.78 30.41 11.60
CA ALA A 33 12.46 29.30 10.72
C ALA A 33 10.99 28.97 10.96
N SER A 34 10.12 29.50 10.10
CA SER A 34 8.69 29.23 10.12
C SER A 34 8.48 27.74 9.96
N HIS A 35 8.35 27.04 11.09
CA HIS A 35 7.82 25.70 11.16
C HIS A 35 6.34 25.78 10.75
N ALA A 36 6.13 25.86 9.44
CA ALA A 36 4.84 25.69 8.80
C ALA A 36 4.43 24.25 9.10
N THR A 37 3.66 24.07 10.17
CA THR A 37 3.21 22.77 10.66
C THR A 37 2.48 22.08 9.52
N ARG A 38 3.15 21.14 8.86
CA ARG A 38 2.59 20.44 7.69
C ARG A 38 1.38 19.65 8.19
N ALA A 39 0.19 20.19 7.95
CA ALA A 39 -1.05 19.52 8.28
C ALA A 39 -0.99 18.11 7.71
N ALA A 40 -1.14 17.10 8.57
CA ALA A 40 -1.14 15.72 8.14
C ALA A 40 -2.27 15.55 7.11
N ALA A 41 -1.95 14.96 5.96
CA ALA A 41 -2.94 14.74 4.92
C ALA A 41 -4.01 13.79 5.48
N VAL A 42 -5.23 14.29 5.64
CA VAL A 42 -6.36 13.48 6.13
C VAL A 42 -6.68 12.44 5.07
N SER A 43 -6.28 11.20 5.33
CA SER A 43 -6.66 10.04 4.55
C SER A 43 -7.94 9.43 5.12
N SER A 44 -8.86 9.06 4.23
CA SER A 44 -10.03 8.25 4.55
C SER A 44 -9.92 6.91 3.83
N THR A 45 -10.50 5.87 4.43
CA THR A 45 -10.68 4.56 3.80
C THR A 45 -12.17 4.20 3.87
N GLN A 46 -12.65 3.50 2.85
CA GLN A 46 -14.02 3.00 2.76
C GLN A 46 -13.97 1.51 2.43
N GLY A 47 -14.91 0.75 3.00
CA GLY A 47 -15.07 -0.65 2.66
C GLY A 47 -16.51 -1.04 2.41
N ASP A 48 -16.71 -2.02 1.53
CA ASP A 48 -17.97 -2.75 1.37
C ASP A 48 -17.73 -4.24 1.70
N PRO A 49 -18.32 -4.77 2.79
CA PRO A 49 -18.17 -6.18 3.15
C PRO A 49 -18.80 -7.15 2.13
N ARG A 50 -19.56 -6.64 1.15
CA ARG A 50 -20.08 -7.43 0.01
C ARG A 50 -19.11 -7.50 -1.17
N ASN A 51 -18.11 -6.61 -1.24
CA ASN A 51 -17.12 -6.61 -2.31
C ASN A 51 -16.14 -7.78 -2.12
N VAL A 52 -16.28 -8.81 -2.94
CA VAL A 52 -15.46 -10.03 -2.86
C VAL A 52 -13.96 -9.77 -3.04
N THR A 53 -13.57 -8.79 -3.87
CA THR A 53 -12.14 -8.46 -4.06
C THR A 53 -11.57 -7.79 -2.81
N GLN A 54 -12.35 -6.90 -2.17
CA GLN A 54 -11.99 -6.33 -0.89
C GLN A 54 -11.93 -7.41 0.20
N ARG A 55 -12.89 -8.32 0.25
CA ARG A 55 -12.92 -9.39 1.25
C ARG A 55 -11.73 -10.37 1.13
N VAL A 56 -11.12 -10.50 -0.04
CA VAL A 56 -9.82 -11.17 -0.23
C VAL A 56 -8.66 -10.31 0.25
N ALA A 57 -8.70 -8.98 0.08
CA ALA A 57 -7.72 -8.06 0.65
C ALA A 57 -7.75 -8.02 2.18
N ASP A 58 -8.94 -7.95 2.78
CA ASP A 58 -9.15 -7.98 4.23
C ASP A 58 -8.61 -9.29 4.84
N PHE A 59 -8.78 -10.43 4.13
CA PHE A 59 -8.18 -11.70 4.51
C PHE A 59 -6.65 -11.66 4.44
N TYR A 60 -6.07 -11.29 3.29
CA TYR A 60 -4.62 -11.33 3.13
C TYR A 60 -3.88 -10.34 4.03
N GLY A 61 -4.45 -9.16 4.28
CA GLY A 61 -3.94 -8.21 5.27
C GLY A 61 -3.86 -8.85 6.66
N ALA A 62 -5.02 -9.14 7.26
CA ALA A 62 -5.07 -9.70 8.61
C ALA A 62 -4.31 -11.04 8.74
N TYR A 63 -4.23 -11.83 7.66
CA TYR A 63 -3.46 -13.07 7.65
C TYR A 63 -1.95 -12.82 7.64
N ILE A 64 -1.47 -11.91 6.79
CA ILE A 64 -0.05 -11.53 6.75
C ILE A 64 0.35 -10.85 8.07
N ASP A 65 -0.48 -9.97 8.62
CA ASP A 65 -0.26 -9.36 9.94
C ASP A 65 -0.13 -10.44 11.04
N SER A 66 -1.01 -11.45 11.02
CA SER A 66 -0.98 -12.57 11.98
C SER A 66 0.25 -13.48 11.84
N VAL A 67 0.83 -13.62 10.63
CA VAL A 67 2.04 -14.44 10.42
C VAL A 67 3.32 -13.61 10.61
N TRP A 68 3.25 -12.29 10.40
CA TRP A 68 4.35 -11.36 10.65
C TRP A 68 4.56 -11.14 12.16
N ALA A 69 3.48 -11.02 12.94
CA ALA A 69 3.52 -10.88 14.40
C ALA A 69 3.79 -12.22 15.12
N ASN A 70 4.69 -13.07 14.61
CA ASN A 70 4.93 -14.43 15.09
C ASN A 70 5.42 -14.56 16.55
N GLU A 71 5.89 -13.45 17.15
CA GLU A 71 6.23 -13.36 18.58
C GLU A 71 5.00 -13.26 19.50
N ASP A 72 3.82 -12.90 18.98
CA ASP A 72 2.57 -12.86 19.73
C ASP A 72 2.02 -14.29 19.96
N PRO A 73 1.79 -14.74 21.21
CA PRO A 73 1.18 -16.05 21.48
C PRO A 73 -0.18 -16.30 20.79
N ALA A 74 -0.91 -15.25 20.43
CA ALA A 74 -2.17 -15.35 19.70
C ALA A 74 -2.01 -15.50 18.17
N ALA A 75 -0.83 -15.21 17.60
CA ALA A 75 -0.56 -15.19 16.14
C ALA A 75 -1.06 -16.44 15.41
N ALA A 76 -0.64 -17.63 15.88
CA ALA A 76 -1.02 -18.91 15.28
C ALA A 76 -2.53 -19.22 15.44
N ALA A 77 -3.15 -18.76 16.53
CA ALA A 77 -4.59 -18.90 16.75
C ALA A 77 -5.40 -17.97 15.81
N ASN A 78 -4.94 -16.73 15.63
CA ASN A 78 -5.52 -15.74 14.72
C ASN A 78 -5.42 -16.21 13.26
N ALA A 79 -4.24 -16.64 12.81
CA ALA A 79 -4.03 -17.22 11.47
C ALA A 79 -4.97 -18.42 11.20
N LYS A 80 -5.14 -19.31 12.19
CA LYS A 80 -6.09 -20.44 12.11
C LYS A 80 -7.55 -19.99 12.07
N ALA A 81 -7.94 -19.01 12.88
CA ALA A 81 -9.29 -18.45 12.91
C ALA A 81 -9.66 -17.74 11.59
N LEU A 82 -8.73 -16.96 11.03
CA LEU A 82 -8.87 -16.30 9.73
C LEU A 82 -9.06 -17.31 8.59
N ARG A 83 -8.25 -18.38 8.55
CA ARG A 83 -8.44 -19.51 7.62
C ARG A 83 -9.85 -20.11 7.76
N GLY A 84 -10.34 -20.31 8.98
CA GLY A 84 -11.72 -20.76 9.26
C GLY A 84 -12.81 -19.79 8.77
N PHE A 85 -12.62 -18.49 8.98
CA PHE A 85 -13.61 -17.46 8.67
C PHE A 85 -13.67 -17.11 7.17
N TYR A 86 -12.54 -17.05 6.46
CA TYR A 86 -12.51 -16.64 5.06
C TYR A 86 -12.58 -17.79 4.06
N LEU A 87 -11.96 -18.95 4.33
CA LEU A 87 -11.96 -20.08 3.40
C LEU A 87 -13.16 -21.00 3.59
N SER A 88 -13.57 -21.64 2.50
CA SER A 88 -14.43 -22.82 2.49
C SER A 88 -13.69 -24.05 3.04
N ALA A 89 -14.44 -25.05 3.52
CA ALA A 89 -13.84 -26.30 4.01
C ALA A 89 -13.11 -27.10 2.90
N ALA A 90 -13.45 -26.89 1.62
CA ALA A 90 -12.73 -27.45 0.48
C ALA A 90 -11.38 -26.76 0.26
N ALA A 91 -11.34 -25.42 0.27
CA ALA A 91 -10.12 -24.64 0.19
C ALA A 91 -9.16 -24.97 1.35
N GLN A 92 -9.65 -25.02 2.60
CA GLN A 92 -8.83 -25.39 3.77
C GLN A 92 -8.17 -26.78 3.60
N LYS A 93 -8.87 -27.77 3.03
CA LYS A 93 -8.29 -29.08 2.73
C LYS A 93 -7.19 -29.01 1.66
N LYS A 94 -7.33 -28.18 0.62
CA LYS A 94 -6.28 -27.97 -0.39
C LYS A 94 -5.03 -27.30 0.22
N VAL A 95 -5.23 -26.25 1.03
CA VAL A 95 -4.18 -25.55 1.78
C VAL A 95 -3.37 -26.55 2.61
N THR A 96 -4.02 -27.34 3.47
CA THR A 96 -3.32 -28.33 4.31
C THR A 96 -2.72 -29.50 3.54
N ALA A 97 -3.24 -29.84 2.35
CA ALA A 97 -2.59 -30.81 1.47
C ALA A 97 -1.32 -30.24 0.82
N TYR A 98 -1.30 -28.96 0.46
CA TYR A 98 -0.10 -28.27 -0.03
C TYR A 98 0.96 -28.16 1.09
N GLU A 99 0.57 -27.75 2.29
CA GLU A 99 1.47 -27.59 3.45
C GLU A 99 2.21 -28.87 3.78
N LYS A 100 1.48 -29.99 3.86
CA LYS A 100 2.04 -31.33 4.11
C LYS A 100 2.97 -31.85 3.02
N LYS A 101 2.85 -31.33 1.79
CA LYS A 101 3.68 -31.75 0.64
C LYS A 101 4.93 -30.90 0.47
N ASN A 102 4.85 -29.59 0.75
CA ASN A 102 5.88 -28.63 0.36
C ASN A 102 6.58 -27.95 1.56
N HIS A 103 6.13 -28.20 2.79
CA HIS A 103 6.64 -27.59 4.03
C HIS A 103 6.64 -26.04 4.00
N ALA A 104 5.69 -25.47 3.26
CA ALA A 104 5.49 -24.05 3.02
C ALA A 104 4.03 -23.68 3.33
N ASP A 105 3.77 -22.43 3.74
CA ASP A 105 2.42 -21.94 4.06
C ASP A 105 1.50 -22.05 2.84
N GLY A 106 0.32 -22.67 3.00
CA GLY A 106 -0.59 -22.94 1.88
C GLY A 106 -1.52 -21.79 1.50
N ILE A 107 -1.44 -20.64 2.18
CA ILE A 107 -2.09 -19.37 1.79
C ILE A 107 -1.10 -18.51 0.99
N LEU A 108 0.16 -18.45 1.41
CA LEU A 108 1.22 -17.65 0.79
C LEU A 108 1.97 -18.41 -0.32
N PHE A 109 1.88 -19.74 -0.34
CA PHE A 109 2.64 -20.67 -1.20
C PHE A 109 4.17 -20.49 -1.09
N ALA A 110 4.65 -20.14 0.11
CA ALA A 110 6.05 -19.82 0.41
C ALA A 110 6.42 -20.15 1.87
N GLN A 111 7.72 -20.08 2.21
CA GLN A 111 8.23 -20.31 3.57
C GLN A 111 8.44 -19.01 4.38
N ASN A 112 8.48 -17.87 3.69
CA ASN A 112 8.67 -16.53 4.24
C ASN A 112 7.36 -15.73 4.24
N VAL A 113 7.39 -14.56 4.89
CA VAL A 113 6.27 -13.60 4.94
C VAL A 113 6.56 -12.45 3.97
N PRO A 114 5.59 -11.99 3.16
CA PRO A 114 5.84 -10.93 2.19
C PRO A 114 5.86 -9.55 2.85
N VAL A 115 6.77 -8.67 2.42
CA VAL A 115 6.85 -7.29 2.91
C VAL A 115 5.76 -6.38 2.35
N LYS A 116 5.16 -6.74 1.21
CA LYS A 116 4.01 -6.06 0.60
C LYS A 116 3.10 -7.06 -0.09
N TRP A 117 1.81 -6.73 -0.16
CA TRP A 117 0.83 -7.48 -0.93
C TRP A 117 -0.11 -6.52 -1.69
N LYS A 118 -0.72 -7.01 -2.76
CA LYS A 118 -1.76 -6.30 -3.51
C LYS A 118 -2.77 -7.29 -4.07
N VAL A 119 -4.06 -7.06 -3.82
CA VAL A 119 -5.14 -7.80 -4.48
C VAL A 119 -5.61 -7.02 -5.71
N THR A 120 -5.96 -7.72 -6.78
CA THR A 120 -6.48 -7.14 -8.02
C THR A 120 -7.55 -8.05 -8.61
N TYR A 121 -8.74 -7.52 -8.88
CA TYR A 121 -9.81 -8.27 -9.54
C TYR A 121 -9.39 -8.68 -10.96
N THR A 122 -9.63 -9.94 -11.34
CA THR A 122 -9.28 -10.46 -12.68
C THR A 122 -10.47 -10.99 -13.48
N GLY A 123 -11.65 -11.13 -12.88
CA GLY A 123 -12.85 -11.56 -13.59
C GLY A 123 -13.88 -12.25 -12.68
N SER A 124 -15.07 -12.52 -13.23
CA SER A 124 -16.12 -13.28 -12.57
C SER A 124 -16.96 -14.05 -13.58
N GLY A 125 -17.61 -15.13 -13.12
CA GLY A 125 -18.42 -16.02 -13.94
C GLY A 125 -18.87 -17.25 -13.14
N MET A 126 -19.97 -17.88 -13.57
CA MET A 126 -20.53 -19.11 -12.97
C MET A 126 -20.73 -19.04 -11.43
N GLY A 127 -21.11 -17.87 -10.90
CA GLY A 127 -21.31 -17.68 -9.45
C GLY A 127 -20.03 -17.41 -8.65
N HIS A 128 -18.86 -17.29 -9.30
CA HIS A 128 -17.58 -17.00 -8.67
C HIS A 128 -16.96 -15.69 -9.15
N ALA A 129 -16.10 -15.08 -8.32
CA ALA A 129 -15.12 -14.08 -8.73
C ALA A 129 -13.70 -14.62 -8.52
N THR A 130 -12.78 -14.19 -9.38
CA THR A 130 -11.35 -14.48 -9.28
C THR A 130 -10.62 -13.16 -9.02
N SER A 131 -9.83 -13.14 -7.96
CA SER A 131 -8.89 -12.07 -7.65
C SER A 131 -7.47 -12.63 -7.70
N ARG A 132 -6.54 -11.86 -8.26
CA ARG A 132 -5.11 -12.18 -8.22
C ARG A 132 -4.45 -11.42 -7.08
N VAL A 133 -3.82 -12.16 -6.19
CA VAL A 133 -3.01 -11.62 -5.10
C VAL A 133 -1.56 -11.63 -5.57
N THR A 134 -0.92 -10.47 -5.53
CA THR A 134 0.50 -10.27 -5.81
C THR A 134 1.22 -10.11 -4.49
N LEU A 135 2.19 -10.97 -4.19
CA LEU A 135 3.02 -10.90 -2.97
C LEU A 135 4.42 -10.43 -3.35
N THR A 136 5.05 -9.60 -2.52
CA THR A 136 6.40 -9.07 -2.74
C THR A 136 7.28 -9.40 -1.55
N TRP A 137 8.42 -10.04 -1.80
CA TRP A 137 9.21 -10.71 -0.76
C TRP A 137 10.37 -9.88 -0.19
N SER A 138 10.73 -8.78 -0.87
CA SER A 138 11.83 -7.90 -0.46
C SER A 138 11.56 -6.44 -0.81
N ASP A 139 12.39 -5.55 -0.25
CA ASP A 139 12.39 -4.12 -0.55
C ASP A 139 13.49 -3.75 -1.57
N GLY A 140 13.25 -2.67 -2.31
CA GLY A 140 14.18 -2.15 -3.31
C GLY A 140 13.89 -2.56 -4.76
N ALA A 141 14.84 -2.28 -5.66
CA ALA A 141 14.74 -2.61 -7.07
C ALA A 141 15.05 -4.10 -7.31
N GLY A 142 14.26 -4.76 -8.18
CA GLY A 142 14.41 -6.19 -8.44
C GLY A 142 13.79 -7.10 -7.37
N ALA A 143 12.92 -6.58 -6.51
CA ALA A 143 12.22 -7.37 -5.49
C ALA A 143 11.46 -8.56 -6.11
N GLU A 144 11.58 -9.73 -5.48
CA GLU A 144 10.91 -10.94 -5.95
C GLU A 144 9.39 -10.85 -5.72
N VAL A 145 8.60 -11.32 -6.70
CA VAL A 145 7.14 -11.25 -6.69
C VAL A 145 6.52 -12.58 -7.08
N SER A 146 5.69 -13.15 -6.19
CA SER A 146 4.80 -14.25 -6.53
C SER A 146 3.37 -13.76 -6.83
N LYS A 147 2.58 -14.62 -7.45
CA LYS A 147 1.17 -14.37 -7.77
C LYS A 147 0.32 -15.58 -7.39
N ILE A 148 -0.87 -15.33 -6.87
CA ILE A 148 -1.82 -16.36 -6.44
C ILE A 148 -3.18 -16.01 -7.06
N ASP A 149 -3.79 -16.97 -7.76
CA ASP A 149 -5.20 -16.87 -8.17
C ASP A 149 -6.08 -17.36 -7.03
N VAL A 150 -6.94 -16.47 -6.54
CA VAL A 150 -7.88 -16.71 -5.44
C VAL A 150 -9.29 -16.65 -6.01
N GLN A 151 -9.97 -17.79 -6.03
CA GLN A 151 -11.37 -17.87 -6.40
C GLN A 151 -12.24 -17.76 -5.15
N SER A 152 -13.32 -16.98 -5.23
CA SER A 152 -14.33 -16.86 -4.18
C SER A 152 -15.74 -17.01 -4.74
N ASP A 153 -16.63 -17.58 -3.94
CA ASP A 153 -18.06 -17.73 -4.26
C ASP A 153 -18.83 -16.42 -3.97
N LEU A 154 -19.64 -15.96 -4.93
CA LEU A 154 -20.35 -14.67 -4.86
C LEU A 154 -21.51 -14.66 -3.86
N LYS A 155 -21.99 -15.83 -3.42
CA LYS A 155 -23.16 -15.95 -2.53
C LYS A 155 -22.77 -15.97 -1.05
N THR A 156 -21.67 -16.63 -0.72
CA THR A 156 -21.12 -16.81 0.63
C THR A 156 -19.92 -15.91 0.91
N LEU A 157 -19.37 -15.29 -0.14
CA LEU A 157 -18.17 -14.44 -0.12
C LEU A 157 -16.93 -15.18 0.43
N LYS A 158 -16.96 -16.51 0.46
CA LYS A 158 -15.88 -17.40 0.94
C LYS A 158 -14.90 -17.69 -0.18
N ILE A 159 -13.62 -17.82 0.17
CA ILE A 159 -12.59 -18.32 -0.74
C ILE A 159 -12.82 -19.82 -1.00
N THR A 160 -13.06 -20.16 -2.27
CA THR A 160 -13.33 -21.54 -2.75
C THR A 160 -12.09 -22.22 -3.30
N ASP A 161 -11.12 -21.46 -3.83
CA ASP A 161 -9.86 -22.01 -4.30
C ASP A 161 -8.69 -21.01 -4.16
N LEU A 162 -7.49 -21.55 -3.98
CA LEU A 162 -6.22 -20.81 -4.01
C LEU A 162 -5.19 -21.63 -4.78
N LYS A 163 -4.44 -21.01 -5.69
CA LYS A 163 -3.33 -21.64 -6.42
C LYS A 163 -2.29 -20.60 -6.82
N PRO A 164 -1.00 -20.96 -6.96
CA PRO A 164 -0.04 -20.11 -7.66
C PRO A 164 -0.51 -19.81 -9.08
N ALA A 165 -0.31 -18.57 -9.52
CA ALA A 165 -0.52 -18.15 -10.90
C ALA A 165 0.81 -18.10 -11.66
N GLY A 166 0.81 -18.63 -12.89
CA GLY A 166 1.91 -18.48 -13.84
C GLY A 166 2.01 -17.08 -14.44
#